data_AF-A0A3M6JUV9-F1
#
_entry.id   AF-A0A3M6JUV9-F1
#
_cell.length_a   1.000
_cell.length_b   1.000
_cell.length_c   1.000
_cell.angle_alpha   90.00
_cell.angle_beta   90.00
_cell.angle_gamma   90.00
#
_symmetry.space_group_name_H-M   'P 1'
#
loop_
_entity.id
_entity.type
_entity.pdbx_description
1 polymer ?
#
loop_
_entity_poly.entity_id
_entity_poly.type
_entity_poly.pdbx_seq_one_letter_code
_entity_poly.pdbx_strand_id
1 'polypeptide(L)' 'MSETCERCEKSVDETSRYKKHGVDKLICSDCVSELDEYYSITCAKCGKPAHLRGNLIEYENEKICPVCMDEIRLKES' A
#
# COMPACT_ATOMS: atom_id res chain seq x y z
N MET A 1 23.96 2.59 -14.13
CA MET A 1 23.95 3.88 -13.40
C MET A 1 22.94 3.70 -12.29
N SER A 2 23.26 4.05 -11.04
CA SER A 2 22.29 3.97 -9.95
C SER A 2 21.21 5.03 -10.14
N GLU A 3 19.96 4.65 -10.02
CA GLU A 3 18.80 5.55 -10.08
C GLU A 3 18.32 5.89 -8.66
N THR A 4 17.55 6.96 -8.50
CA THR A 4 17.01 7.37 -7.19
C THR A 4 15.50 7.15 -7.18
N CYS A 5 15.01 6.42 -6.18
CA CYS A 5 13.58 6.20 -5.99
C CYS A 5 12.90 7.47 -5.45
N GLU A 6 11.90 7.99 -6.15
CA GLU A 6 11.14 9.21 -5.79
C GLU A 6 10.18 9.02 -4.60
N ARG A 7 10.11 7.81 -4.02
CA ARG A 7 9.30 7.49 -2.84
C ARG A 7 10.14 7.31 -1.58
N CYS A 8 11.20 6.52 -1.63
CA CYS A 8 12.05 6.24 -0.46
C CYS A 8 13.38 7.00 -0.46
N GLU A 9 13.67 7.77 -1.51
CA GLU A 9 14.86 8.63 -1.68
C GLU A 9 16.20 7.86 -1.65
N LYS A 10 16.17 6.54 -1.74
CA LYS A 10 17.36 5.68 -1.80
C LYS A 10 17.88 5.56 -3.23
N SER A 11 19.20 5.47 -3.37
CA SER A 11 19.83 4.98 -4.61
C SER A 11 19.63 3.48 -4.75
N VAL A 12 19.17 3.07 -5.92
CA VAL A 12 18.85 1.68 -6.28
C VAL A 12 19.42 1.35 -7.66
N ASP A 13 19.51 0.06 -7.97
CA ASP A 13 20.03 -0.41 -9.25
C ASP A 13 19.08 -0.12 -10.42
N GLU A 14 17.78 -0.15 -10.15
CA GLU A 14 16.73 0.06 -11.15
C GLU A 14 15.49 0.70 -10.52
N THR A 15 14.89 1.65 -11.24
CA THR A 15 13.58 2.21 -10.97
C THR A 15 12.65 1.95 -12.14
N SER A 16 11.36 1.90 -11.85
CA SER A 16 10.30 1.75 -12.85
C SER A 16 9.26 2.84 -12.65
N ARG A 17 8.71 3.33 -13.76
CA ARG A 17 7.65 4.32 -13.69
C ARG A 17 6.34 3.67 -13.24
N TYR A 18 5.89 4.03 -12.05
CA TYR A 18 4.65 3.55 -11.45
C TYR A 18 3.53 4.55 -11.71
N LYS A 19 2.43 4.08 -12.33
CA LYS A 19 1.27 4.89 -12.75
C LYS A 19 -0.07 4.37 -12.22
N LYS A 20 -0.07 3.66 -11.09
CA LYS A 20 -1.28 3.10 -10.48
C LYS A 20 -1.69 3.89 -9.25
N HIS A 21 -2.94 3.71 -8.82
CA HIS A 21 -3.49 4.26 -7.57
C HIS A 21 -3.28 5.78 -7.37
N GLY A 22 -3.30 6.55 -8.46
CA GLY A 22 -3.11 8.00 -8.43
C GLY A 22 -1.67 8.47 -8.19
N VAL A 23 -0.71 7.55 -8.18
CA VAL A 23 0.73 7.85 -8.10
C VAL A 23 1.32 7.80 -9.51
N ASP A 24 2.04 8.85 -9.92
CA ASP A 24 2.89 8.86 -11.11
C ASP A 24 4.31 9.26 -10.71
N LYS A 25 5.16 8.25 -10.43
CA LYS A 25 6.53 8.42 -9.91
C LYS A 25 7.48 7.34 -10.42
N LEU A 26 8.78 7.64 -10.50
CA LEU A 26 9.86 6.67 -10.69
C LEU A 26 10.27 6.06 -9.35
N ILE A 27 9.96 4.78 -9.14
CA ILE A 27 10.16 4.11 -7.85
C ILE A 27 10.81 2.74 -8.02
N CYS A 28 11.47 2.25 -6.96
CA CYS A 28 12.08 0.92 -6.94
C CYS A 28 11.04 -0.21 -6.78
N SER A 29 11.44 -1.46 -7.09
CA SER A 29 10.60 -2.66 -6.97
C SER A 29 9.97 -2.84 -5.59
N ASP A 30 10.71 -2.52 -4.52
CA ASP A 30 10.22 -2.67 -3.14
C ASP A 30 9.06 -1.71 -2.89
N CYS A 31 9.23 -0.45 -3.32
CA CYS A 31 8.19 0.57 -3.23
C CYS A 31 6.96 0.23 -4.08
N VAL A 32 7.13 -0.43 -5.23
CA VAL A 32 6.00 -0.95 -6.03
C VAL A 32 5.26 -2.04 -5.26
N SER A 33 5.99 -2.99 -4.69
CA SER A 33 5.42 -4.15 -3.98
C SER A 33 4.60 -3.70 -2.76
N GLU A 34 5.12 -2.77 -1.96
CA GLU A 34 4.40 -2.21 -0.83
C GLU A 34 3.11 -1.47 -1.23
N LEU A 35 3.14 -0.71 -2.33
CA LEU A 35 1.95 0.01 -2.81
C LEU A 35 0.89 -0.98 -3.31
N ASP A 36 1.30 -1.92 -4.17
CA ASP A 36 0.38 -2.91 -4.73
C ASP A 36 -0.22 -3.76 -3.60
N GLU A 37 0.57 -4.14 -2.58
CA GLU A 37 0.06 -4.80 -1.37
C GLU A 37 -0.96 -3.91 -0.64
N TYR A 38 -0.58 -2.68 -0.27
CA TYR A 38 -1.44 -1.75 0.45
C TYR A 38 -2.79 -1.52 -0.24
N TYR A 39 -2.78 -1.32 -1.56
CA TYR A 39 -4.00 -1.09 -2.34
C TYR A 39 -4.80 -2.37 -2.62
N SER A 40 -4.19 -3.56 -2.51
CA SER A 40 -4.88 -4.85 -2.61
C SER A 40 -5.67 -5.23 -1.35
N ILE A 41 -5.37 -4.62 -0.20
CA ILE A 41 -6.04 -4.96 1.07
C ILE A 41 -7.53 -4.59 0.97
N THR A 42 -8.38 -5.60 1.09
CA THR A 42 -9.84 -5.46 1.17
C THR A 42 -10.36 -5.92 2.52
N CYS A 43 -11.36 -5.23 3.05
CA CYS A 43 -12.05 -5.66 4.26
C CYS A 43 -12.83 -6.97 4.02
N ALA A 44 -12.58 -7.99 4.84
CA ALA A 44 -13.28 -9.27 4.75
C ALA A 44 -14.80 -9.18 4.97
N LYS A 45 -15.27 -8.17 5.72
CA LYS A 45 -16.69 -8.00 6.06
C LYS A 45 -17.49 -7.23 5.01
N CYS A 46 -16.96 -6.12 4.52
CA CYS A 46 -17.68 -5.27 3.56
C CYS A 46 -17.16 -5.39 2.11
N GLY A 47 -16.08 -6.13 1.89
CA GLY A 47 -15.44 -6.31 0.58
C GLY A 47 -14.81 -5.04 -0.01
N LYS A 48 -14.86 -3.92 0.72
CA LYS A 48 -14.33 -2.65 0.22
C LYS A 48 -12.83 -2.55 0.45
N PRO A 49 -12.10 -1.87 -0.45
CA PRO A 49 -10.70 -1.58 -0.24
C PRO A 49 -10.45 -0.83 1.08
N ALA A 50 -9.48 -1.29 1.84
CA ALA A 50 -9.18 -0.79 3.18
C ALA A 50 -8.65 0.65 3.20
N HIS A 51 -8.11 1.13 2.08
CA HIS A 51 -7.59 2.49 1.92
C HIS A 51 -8.69 3.55 1.67
N LEU A 52 -9.95 3.16 1.43
CA LEU A 52 -11.06 4.10 1.19
C LEU A 52 -11.43 4.85 2.49
N ARG A 53 -11.47 6.20 2.45
CA ARG A 53 -11.75 7.13 3.59
C ARG A 53 -10.58 7.44 4.54
N GLY A 54 -9.35 7.54 4.03
CA GLY A 54 -8.31 8.32 4.73
C GLY A 54 -7.20 7.52 5.40
N ASN A 55 -6.75 6.45 4.74
CA ASN A 55 -5.71 5.51 5.16
C ASN A 55 -6.22 4.37 6.05
N LEU A 56 -5.59 3.21 5.90
CA LEU A 56 -5.67 2.14 6.88
C LEU A 56 -5.26 2.69 8.24
N ILE A 57 -6.15 2.59 9.23
CA ILE A 57 -5.82 2.92 10.61
C ILE A 57 -5.21 1.66 11.22
N GLU A 58 -3.93 1.73 11.57
CA GLU A 58 -3.28 0.71 12.39
C GLU A 58 -3.46 1.10 13.86
N TYR A 59 -4.15 0.25 14.63
CA TYR A 59 -4.33 0.42 16.06
C TYR A 59 -3.92 -0.89 16.73
N GLU A 60 -2.94 -0.85 17.65
CA GLU A 60 -2.48 -2.04 18.41
C GLU A 60 -2.08 -3.28 17.56
N ASN A 61 -1.49 -3.06 16.37
CA ASN A 61 -1.17 -4.08 15.35
C ASN A 61 -2.38 -4.66 14.58
N GLU A 62 -3.56 -4.09 14.78
CA GLU A 62 -4.77 -4.45 14.06
C GLU A 62 -5.07 -3.42 12.97
N LYS A 63 -5.35 -3.91 11.75
CA LYS A 63 -5.75 -3.08 10.63
C LYS A 63 -7.26 -2.86 10.74
N ILE A 64 -7.74 -1.62 10.91
CA ILE A 64 -9.18 -1.34 11.02
C ILE A 64 -9.73 -0.89 9.67
N CYS A 65 -10.90 -1.40 9.28
CA CYS A 65 -11.58 -0.94 8.09
C CYS A 65 -12.26 0.42 8.36
N PRO A 66 -11.84 1.51 7.70
CA PRO A 66 -12.45 2.84 7.90
C PRO A 66 -13.90 2.96 7.37
N VAL A 67 -14.41 1.93 6.68
CA VAL A 67 -15.79 1.90 6.16
C VAL A 67 -16.75 1.29 7.17
N CYS A 68 -16.43 0.11 7.72
CA CYS A 68 -17.30 -0.58 8.66
C CYS A 68 -16.83 -0.50 10.12
N MET A 69 -15.69 0.17 10.37
CA MET A 69 -15.01 0.26 11.67
C MET A 69 -14.83 -1.11 12.34
N ASP A 70 -14.56 -2.12 11.53
CA ASP A 70 -14.38 -3.51 11.96
C ASP A 70 -12.95 -3.96 11.65
N GLU A 71 -12.45 -4.94 12.40
CA GLU A 71 -11.10 -5.49 12.24
C GLU A 71 -10.94 -6.10 10.83
N ILE A 72 -9.92 -5.65 10.10
CA ILE A 72 -9.42 -6.32 8.90
C ILE A 72 -8.61 -7.50 9.40
N ARG A 73 -9.28 -8.65 9.52
CA ARG A 73 -8.60 -9.94 9.64
C ARG A 73 -7.82 -10.18 8.36
N LEU A 74 -6.52 -9.88 8.37
CA LEU A 74 -5.59 -10.45 7.42
C LEU A 74 -5.71 -11.97 7.57
N LYS A 75 -5.92 -12.69 6.46
CA LYS A 75 -5.95 -14.16 6.50
C LYS A 75 -4.65 -14.64 7.14
N GLU A 76 -4.77 -15.34 8.26
CA GLU A 76 -3.69 -16.19 8.75
C GLU A 76 -3.35 -17.18 7.64
N SER A 77 -2.05 -17.27 7.34
CA SER A 77 -1.50 -18.19 6.35
C SER A 77 -1.58 -19.64 6.83
#